data_AF-A0A7X4J7S6-F1
#
_entry.id   AF-A0A7X4J7S6-F1
#
_cell.length_a   1.000
_cell.length_b   1.000
_cell.length_c   1.000
_cell.angle_alpha   90.00
_cell.angle_beta   90.00
_cell.angle_gamma   90.00
#
_symmetry.space_group_name_H-M   'P 1'
#
loop_
_entity.id
_entity.type
_entity.pdbx_description
1 polymer ?
#
loop_
_entity_poly.entity_id
_entity_poly.type
_entity_poly.pdbx_seq_one_letter_code
_entity_poly.pdbx_strand_id
1 'polypeptide(L)'
;MQQKKMCGSATLFPLVAAISAGAVACAPAGEGGGNSGAADDSQVATGAAQLPAEPWTLEDVTPITDDGIRVLIIHDMEGLSGQDDPRSYRFGTEQYPSGQEMLAADVNAVVDGLFAGGATDVVIADGHGSGNSDPDLRTDLLDGRATQIIRDEPFDTYFDLPESEAIDAVAVVGMHSKTGSGGFAAHTFTLGIDLLINGQSITETELVALSWGRFGVPVIFASGDDKLRGDLETMPWIEYVTVKDAPSADSAITRPVEEARADLREGARRAVELLAEAKSLRVSGPVRASLRAVPPATLRFLEGVPGIDYADDTYSFVAADMREAYDGLVAVVGMARVGYQSLLQEVVAGRPDAGEIMSGFSDALWQRWHDQESGRYARPEAGQALGEMIRRFHGYR
;
A
#
# COMPACT_ATOMS: atom_id res chain seq x y z
N MET A 1 -43.04 -35.04 -20.11
CA MET A 1 -42.74 -34.36 -18.82
C MET A 1 -41.64 -33.36 -19.09
N GLN A 2 -41.91 -32.09 -18.77
CA GLN A 2 -41.16 -30.91 -19.23
C GLN A 2 -39.76 -30.81 -18.59
N GLN A 3 -38.74 -30.60 -19.42
CA GLN A 3 -37.45 -30.04 -19.02
C GLN A 3 -37.47 -28.53 -19.35
N LYS A 4 -37.42 -27.68 -18.32
CA LYS A 4 -37.13 -26.25 -18.48
C LYS A 4 -35.63 -26.08 -18.67
N LYS A 5 -35.21 -25.71 -19.89
CA LYS A 5 -33.89 -25.13 -20.16
C LYS A 5 -33.96 -23.65 -19.80
N MET A 6 -33.15 -23.20 -18.84
CA MET A 6 -32.88 -21.77 -18.66
C MET A 6 -31.74 -21.37 -19.60
N CYS A 7 -32.04 -20.40 -20.46
CA CYS A 7 -31.08 -19.63 -21.24
C CYS A 7 -30.63 -18.47 -20.36
N GLY A 8 -29.32 -18.22 -20.24
CA GLY A 8 -28.77 -17.18 -19.36
C GLY A 8 -27.52 -16.53 -19.96
N SER A 9 -27.74 -15.36 -20.57
CA SER A 9 -26.85 -14.19 -20.74
C SER A 9 -25.35 -14.41 -20.91
N ALA A 10 -24.86 -14.25 -22.14
CA ALA A 10 -23.46 -13.92 -22.41
C ALA A 10 -23.20 -12.48 -21.97
N THR A 11 -22.45 -12.31 -20.89
CA THR A 11 -21.95 -11.02 -20.42
C THR A 11 -20.53 -10.86 -20.95
N LEU A 12 -20.26 -9.78 -21.69
CA LEU A 12 -18.92 -9.42 -22.16
C LEU A 12 -18.07 -9.02 -20.95
N PHE A 13 -17.24 -9.95 -20.47
CA PHE A 13 -16.07 -9.70 -19.64
C PHE A 13 -15.00 -10.67 -20.15
N PRO A 14 -14.00 -10.18 -20.92
CA PRO A 14 -12.64 -10.26 -20.38
C PRO A 14 -11.68 -9.19 -20.95
N LEU A 15 -11.07 -8.38 -20.08
CA LEU A 15 -9.74 -7.83 -20.36
C LEU A 15 -8.84 -7.82 -19.12
N VAL A 16 -9.41 -7.82 -17.91
CA VAL A 16 -8.61 -7.83 -16.66
C VAL A 16 -8.17 -9.24 -16.25
N ALA A 17 -8.89 -10.31 -16.63
CA ALA A 17 -8.55 -11.68 -16.24
C ALA A 17 -7.42 -12.36 -17.06
N ALA A 18 -6.92 -11.73 -18.12
CA ALA A 18 -5.99 -12.37 -19.06
C ALA A 18 -4.49 -12.18 -18.74
N ILE A 19 -4.15 -11.44 -17.67
CA ILE A 19 -2.75 -11.25 -17.27
C ILE A 19 -2.26 -12.37 -16.31
N SER A 20 -3.15 -13.22 -15.81
CA SER A 20 -2.85 -14.18 -14.73
C SER A 20 -2.72 -15.66 -15.13
N ALA A 21 -2.96 -16.06 -16.39
CA ALA A 21 -2.86 -17.47 -16.76
C ALA A 21 -2.44 -17.68 -18.23
N GLY A 22 -1.22 -18.15 -18.43
CA GLY A 22 -0.77 -18.66 -19.72
C GLY A 22 -1.39 -20.02 -20.03
N ALA A 23 -2.29 -20.07 -21.02
CA ALA A 23 -2.57 -21.25 -21.84
C ALA A 23 -3.39 -20.85 -23.07
N VAL A 24 -2.79 -20.94 -24.26
CA VAL A 24 -3.46 -20.82 -25.55
C VAL A 24 -3.90 -22.21 -26.00
N ALA A 25 -5.17 -22.38 -26.38
CA ALA A 25 -5.61 -23.52 -27.18
C ALA A 25 -6.65 -23.07 -28.23
N CYS A 26 -6.54 -23.64 -29.42
CA CYS A 26 -7.17 -23.20 -30.67
C CYS A 26 -8.38 -24.06 -31.08
N ALA A 27 -9.38 -23.40 -31.69
CA ALA A 27 -10.33 -23.86 -32.73
C ALA A 27 -11.51 -24.82 -32.38
N PRO A 28 -12.57 -25.00 -33.23
CA PRO A 28 -12.91 -24.33 -34.49
C PRO A 28 -14.36 -23.77 -34.61
N ALA A 29 -14.61 -23.13 -35.76
CA ALA A 29 -15.86 -22.50 -36.20
C ALA A 29 -17.02 -23.48 -36.50
N GLY A 30 -18.25 -22.99 -36.33
CA GLY A 30 -19.50 -23.63 -36.78
C GLY A 30 -20.55 -22.60 -37.19
N GLU A 31 -21.13 -22.80 -38.37
CA GLU A 31 -22.04 -21.91 -39.10
C GLU A 31 -23.50 -21.94 -38.60
N GLY A 32 -24.22 -20.83 -38.85
CA GLY A 32 -25.56 -20.88 -39.47
C GLY A 32 -26.79 -20.69 -38.58
N GLY A 33 -27.65 -19.73 -38.96
CA GLY A 33 -29.10 -19.80 -38.74
C GLY A 33 -29.72 -18.55 -38.13
N GLY A 34 -30.26 -17.66 -38.97
CA GLY A 34 -31.09 -16.54 -38.53
C GLY A 34 -32.49 -16.97 -38.09
N ASN A 35 -33.10 -16.20 -37.20
CA ASN A 35 -34.53 -15.94 -37.24
C ASN A 35 -34.88 -14.63 -36.52
N SER A 36 -35.66 -13.81 -37.21
CA SER A 36 -36.26 -12.56 -36.76
C SER A 36 -37.39 -12.82 -35.76
N GLY A 37 -37.36 -12.12 -34.62
CA GLY A 37 -38.47 -12.07 -33.68
C GLY A 37 -38.38 -10.81 -32.84
N ALA A 38 -39.19 -9.81 -33.20
CA ALA A 38 -39.38 -8.61 -32.40
C ALA A 38 -40.04 -8.98 -31.07
N ALA A 39 -39.41 -8.62 -29.96
CA ALA A 39 -39.98 -8.72 -28.62
C ALA A 39 -39.57 -7.47 -27.82
N ASP A 40 -40.52 -6.55 -27.73
CA ASP A 40 -40.89 -5.77 -26.54
C ASP A 40 -39.75 -5.31 -25.61
N ASP A 41 -39.26 -4.09 -25.86
CA ASP A 41 -38.43 -3.31 -24.94
C ASP A 41 -39.27 -2.86 -23.73
N SER A 42 -39.32 -3.69 -22.69
CA SER A 42 -39.66 -3.21 -21.36
C SER A 42 -38.84 -3.89 -20.26
N GLN A 43 -37.90 -3.10 -19.73
CA GLN A 43 -37.31 -3.18 -18.39
C GLN A 43 -36.48 -4.45 -18.05
N VAL A 44 -35.24 -4.47 -18.54
CA VAL A 44 -34.13 -5.08 -17.77
C VAL A 44 -33.56 -3.99 -16.89
N ALA A 45 -33.98 -3.97 -15.62
CA ALA A 45 -33.32 -3.15 -14.60
C ALA A 45 -31.90 -3.72 -14.39
N THR A 46 -30.91 -3.14 -15.06
CA THR A 46 -29.50 -3.27 -14.70
C THR A 46 -29.30 -2.54 -13.38
N GLY A 47 -29.49 -3.26 -12.27
CA GLY A 47 -29.16 -2.74 -10.95
C GLY A 47 -27.65 -2.63 -10.81
N ALA A 48 -27.05 -1.54 -11.29
CA ALA A 48 -25.71 -1.16 -10.88
C ALA A 48 -25.76 -0.98 -9.36
N ALA A 49 -24.98 -1.78 -8.63
CA ALA A 49 -24.95 -1.68 -7.18
C ALA A 49 -24.59 -0.24 -6.80
N GLN A 50 -25.46 0.39 -6.00
CA GLN A 50 -25.30 1.78 -5.63
C GLN A 50 -24.13 1.92 -4.66
N LEU A 51 -23.19 2.81 -4.99
CA LEU A 51 -22.07 3.12 -4.12
C LEU A 51 -22.55 3.77 -2.81
N PRO A 52 -21.84 3.56 -1.70
CA PRO A 52 -22.16 4.22 -0.43
C PRO A 52 -22.01 5.74 -0.55
N ALA A 53 -22.79 6.48 0.25
CA ALA A 53 -22.75 7.94 0.26
C ALA A 53 -21.55 8.49 1.04
N GLU A 54 -21.17 7.81 2.13
CA GLU A 54 -19.98 8.10 2.92
C GLU A 54 -18.84 7.16 2.50
N PRO A 55 -17.57 7.60 2.59
CA PRO A 55 -16.47 6.78 2.13
C PRO A 55 -16.24 5.53 3.00
N TRP A 56 -16.58 5.61 4.29
CA TRP A 56 -16.57 4.53 5.27
C TRP A 56 -17.53 4.86 6.42
N THR A 57 -17.77 3.88 7.29
CA THR A 57 -18.46 4.05 8.57
C THR A 57 -17.49 3.94 9.73
N LEU A 58 -17.73 4.70 10.79
CA LEU A 58 -17.04 4.55 12.06
C LEU A 58 -17.80 3.58 12.95
N GLU A 59 -17.18 2.47 13.32
CA GLU A 59 -17.77 1.46 14.21
C GLU A 59 -17.14 1.52 15.60
N ASP A 60 -17.95 1.31 16.63
CA ASP A 60 -17.47 1.09 18.00
C ASP A 60 -16.61 -0.17 18.05
N VAL A 61 -15.50 -0.11 18.78
CA VAL A 61 -14.65 -1.27 19.00
C VAL A 61 -15.05 -2.00 20.27
N THR A 62 -14.97 -3.32 20.24
CA THR A 62 -15.10 -4.16 21.43
C THR A 62 -13.88 -5.07 21.48
N PRO A 63 -12.73 -4.56 21.96
CA PRO A 63 -11.49 -5.33 21.97
C PRO A 63 -11.65 -6.56 22.88
N ILE A 64 -11.06 -7.69 22.49
CA ILE A 64 -11.17 -8.95 23.23
C ILE A 64 -10.03 -9.00 24.25
N THR A 65 -10.18 -8.22 25.32
CA THR A 65 -9.08 -7.99 26.28
C THR A 65 -8.95 -9.04 27.38
N ASP A 66 -9.76 -10.11 27.34
CA ASP A 66 -9.81 -11.13 28.40
C ASP A 66 -8.46 -11.86 28.60
N ASP A 67 -7.65 -11.97 27.55
CA ASP A 67 -6.32 -12.58 27.56
C ASP A 67 -5.17 -11.55 27.55
N GLY A 68 -5.49 -10.27 27.77
CA GLY A 68 -4.56 -9.13 27.68
C GLY A 68 -4.80 -8.27 26.45
N ILE A 69 -4.03 -7.18 26.30
CA ILE A 69 -4.12 -6.28 25.13
C ILE A 69 -2.90 -6.52 24.24
N ARG A 70 -3.13 -6.98 23.01
CA ARG A 70 -2.07 -7.18 22.02
C ARG A 70 -2.09 -6.08 20.98
N VAL A 71 -0.95 -5.40 20.83
CA VAL A 71 -0.82 -4.26 19.92
C VAL A 71 0.15 -4.59 18.78
N LEU A 72 -0.29 -4.39 17.55
CA LEU A 72 0.58 -4.41 16.37
C LEU A 72 1.14 -3.00 16.14
N ILE A 73 2.46 -2.88 16.05
CA ILE A 73 3.13 -1.71 15.50
C ILE A 73 3.45 -1.97 14.03
N ILE A 74 2.98 -1.11 13.14
CA ILE A 74 3.49 -0.99 11.77
C ILE A 74 4.36 0.25 11.72
N HIS A 75 5.64 0.10 11.38
CA HIS A 75 6.55 1.24 11.32
C HIS A 75 6.89 1.63 9.90
N ASP A 76 7.26 2.88 9.77
CA ASP A 76 7.82 3.49 8.58
C ASP A 76 9.01 4.39 8.98
N MET A 77 9.78 4.93 8.02
CA MET A 77 11.02 5.65 8.32
C MET A 77 10.97 7.15 8.06
N GLU A 78 10.09 7.65 7.19
CA GLU A 78 10.04 9.04 6.73
C GLU A 78 9.62 10.02 7.83
N GLY A 79 8.86 9.55 8.82
CA GLY A 79 8.22 10.35 9.86
C GLY A 79 8.95 10.35 11.20
N LEU A 80 10.23 9.95 11.26
CA LEU A 80 10.95 9.75 12.52
C LEU A 80 11.39 11.06 13.19
N SER A 81 11.52 11.02 14.53
CA SER A 81 12.06 12.12 15.33
C SER A 81 13.54 12.35 15.05
N GLY A 82 13.96 13.61 14.98
CA GLY A 82 15.33 14.00 14.63
C GLY A 82 15.70 13.82 13.15
N GLN A 83 14.79 13.30 12.32
CA GLN A 83 15.05 13.02 10.91
C GLN A 83 14.66 14.19 10.00
N ASP A 84 15.65 14.72 9.27
CA ASP A 84 15.50 15.78 8.26
C ASP A 84 16.21 15.47 6.93
N ASP A 85 16.93 14.35 6.84
CA ASP A 85 17.73 13.96 5.66
C ASP A 85 17.13 12.74 4.96
N PRO A 86 16.68 12.86 3.69
CA PRO A 86 16.17 11.76 2.89
C PRO A 86 17.10 10.55 2.76
N ARG A 87 18.41 10.74 2.93
CA ARG A 87 19.36 9.64 2.85
C ARG A 87 19.18 8.68 4.03
N SER A 88 18.68 9.13 5.18
CA SER A 88 18.52 8.30 6.36
C SER A 88 17.45 7.21 6.24
N TYR A 89 16.44 7.36 5.39
CA TYR A 89 15.45 6.29 5.12
C TYR A 89 15.70 5.55 3.80
N ARG A 90 16.58 6.05 2.93
CA ARG A 90 16.89 5.37 1.67
C ARG A 90 17.97 4.32 1.83
N PHE A 91 17.62 3.05 1.62
CA PHE A 91 18.59 1.95 1.66
C PHE A 91 19.74 2.17 0.66
N GLY A 92 20.94 1.76 1.06
CA GLY A 92 22.17 1.87 0.27
C GLY A 92 22.90 3.20 0.38
N THR A 93 22.42 4.15 1.18
CA THR A 93 23.13 5.40 1.48
C THR A 93 24.04 5.26 2.72
N GLU A 94 24.94 6.22 2.91
CA GLU A 94 25.81 6.28 4.09
C GLU A 94 25.05 6.70 5.38
N GLN A 95 23.91 7.39 5.26
CA GLN A 95 23.10 7.84 6.41
C GLN A 95 22.09 6.80 6.90
N TYR A 96 21.77 5.80 6.07
CA TYR A 96 20.73 4.81 6.38
C TYR A 96 20.91 4.10 7.74
N PRO A 97 22.13 3.71 8.18
CA PRO A 97 22.32 3.14 9.52
C PRO A 97 21.88 4.07 10.67
N SER A 98 22.09 5.39 10.52
CA SER A 98 21.59 6.39 11.48
C SER A 98 20.05 6.46 11.48
N GLY A 99 19.44 6.28 10.30
CA GLY A 99 18.00 6.06 10.14
C GLY A 99 17.49 4.90 10.98
N GLN A 100 18.17 3.75 10.91
CA GLN A 100 17.78 2.56 11.69
C GLN A 100 17.91 2.78 13.20
N GLU A 101 18.90 3.56 13.64
CA GLU A 101 19.04 3.96 15.05
C GLU A 101 17.91 4.89 15.50
N MET A 102 17.51 5.85 14.67
CA MET A 102 16.35 6.72 14.93
C MET A 102 15.05 5.90 14.97
N LEU A 103 14.86 5.00 14.01
CA LEU A 103 13.70 4.10 13.93
C LEU A 103 13.57 3.25 15.19
N ALA A 104 14.65 2.58 15.60
CA ALA A 104 14.65 1.75 16.79
C ALA A 104 14.35 2.55 18.05
N ALA A 105 14.90 3.76 18.18
CA ALA A 105 14.66 4.60 19.35
C ALA A 105 13.20 5.09 19.45
N ASP A 106 12.58 5.47 18.34
CA ASP A 106 11.19 5.92 18.31
C ASP A 106 10.22 4.74 18.52
N VAL A 107 10.45 3.61 17.85
CA VAL A 107 9.67 2.38 18.07
C VAL A 107 9.78 1.92 19.52
N ASN A 108 10.99 1.89 20.10
CA ASN A 108 11.17 1.49 21.50
C ASN A 108 10.49 2.45 22.48
N ALA A 109 10.44 3.76 22.18
CA ALA A 109 9.69 4.71 23.00
C ALA A 109 8.18 4.40 22.98
N VAL A 110 7.63 4.07 21.81
CA VAL A 110 6.23 3.66 21.65
C VAL A 110 5.98 2.32 22.36
N VAL A 111 6.83 1.31 22.16
CA VAL A 111 6.75 0.01 22.87
C VAL A 111 6.68 0.21 24.38
N ASP A 112 7.57 1.04 24.93
CA ASP A 112 7.58 1.33 26.37
C ASP A 112 6.28 2.00 26.85
N GLY A 113 5.74 2.91 26.05
CA GLY A 113 4.46 3.55 26.29
C GLY A 113 3.28 2.57 26.27
N LEU A 114 3.22 1.71 25.25
CA LEU A 114 2.16 0.70 25.12
C LEU A 114 2.14 -0.24 26.34
N PHE A 115 3.29 -0.76 26.77
CA PHE A 115 3.38 -1.58 27.98
C PHE A 115 2.99 -0.80 29.24
N ALA A 116 3.40 0.46 29.35
CA ALA A 116 2.99 1.32 30.47
C ALA A 116 1.47 1.58 30.51
N GLY A 117 0.81 1.57 29.35
CA GLY A 117 -0.64 1.72 29.20
C GLY A 117 -1.43 0.44 29.44
N GLY A 118 -0.76 -0.70 29.61
CA GLY A 118 -1.38 -1.99 29.91
C GLY A 118 -1.39 -3.00 28.76
N ALA A 119 -0.69 -2.73 27.65
CA ALA A 119 -0.43 -3.76 26.64
C ALA A 119 0.34 -4.94 27.27
N THR A 120 -0.03 -6.16 26.89
CA THR A 120 0.60 -7.40 27.37
C THR A 120 1.48 -8.04 26.33
N ASP A 121 1.25 -7.74 25.05
CA ASP A 121 2.08 -8.19 23.94
C ASP A 121 2.19 -7.09 22.87
N VAL A 122 3.38 -6.95 22.30
CA VAL A 122 3.66 -5.96 21.25
C VAL A 122 4.39 -6.65 20.11
N VAL A 123 3.76 -6.60 18.93
CA VAL A 123 4.26 -7.22 17.71
C VAL A 123 4.63 -6.13 16.73
N ILE A 124 5.73 -6.29 15.99
CA ILE A 124 6.24 -5.30 15.05
C ILE A 124 6.23 -5.84 13.62
N ALA A 125 5.66 -5.08 12.69
CA ALA A 125 5.75 -5.34 11.26
C ALA A 125 6.47 -4.19 10.54
N ASP A 126 7.32 -4.57 9.58
CA ASP A 126 8.06 -3.61 8.75
C ASP A 126 7.17 -3.12 7.62
N GLY A 127 6.86 -1.81 7.61
CA GLY A 127 6.00 -1.17 6.61
C GLY A 127 6.76 -0.32 5.59
N HIS A 128 8.04 -0.02 5.80
CA HIS A 128 8.75 1.02 5.05
C HIS A 128 9.13 0.57 3.61
N GLY A 129 9.58 -0.68 3.47
CA GLY A 129 9.81 -1.24 2.14
C GLY A 129 11.03 -0.67 1.40
N SER A 130 12.11 -0.40 2.13
CA SER A 130 13.34 0.21 1.58
C SER A 130 14.04 -0.58 0.46
N GLY A 131 13.68 -1.86 0.29
CA GLY A 131 14.40 -2.81 -0.56
C GLY A 131 15.61 -3.45 0.13
N ASN A 132 15.82 -3.19 1.43
CA ASN A 132 16.78 -3.90 2.26
C ASN A 132 16.42 -5.40 2.35
N SER A 133 17.42 -6.27 2.20
CA SER A 133 17.25 -7.71 2.36
C SER A 133 17.03 -8.13 3.80
N ASP A 134 17.48 -7.32 4.75
CA ASP A 134 17.23 -7.45 6.18
C ASP A 134 16.16 -6.44 6.62
N PRO A 135 15.51 -6.62 7.79
CA PRO A 135 14.52 -5.66 8.28
C PRO A 135 15.10 -4.25 8.46
N ASP A 136 14.29 -3.23 8.16
CA ASP A 136 14.64 -1.82 8.36
C ASP A 136 14.84 -1.54 9.86
N LEU A 137 13.96 -2.08 10.71
CA LEU A 137 14.17 -2.12 12.16
C LEU A 137 15.09 -3.28 12.55
N ARG A 138 16.31 -2.94 12.96
CA ARG A 138 17.31 -3.90 13.41
C ARG A 138 16.89 -4.62 14.71
N THR A 139 16.85 -5.95 14.67
CA THR A 139 16.49 -6.79 15.82
C THR A 139 17.41 -6.60 17.02
N ASP A 140 18.69 -6.26 16.84
CA ASP A 140 19.63 -6.05 17.94
C ASP A 140 19.42 -4.73 18.71
N LEU A 141 18.61 -3.82 18.15
CA LEU A 141 18.25 -2.55 18.77
C LEU A 141 16.82 -2.54 19.34
N LEU A 142 16.01 -3.54 19.02
CA LEU A 142 14.62 -3.63 19.46
C LEU A 142 14.52 -3.98 20.96
N ASP A 143 13.58 -3.35 21.66
CA ASP A 143 13.20 -3.70 23.03
C ASP A 143 12.85 -5.20 23.09
N GLY A 144 13.53 -5.94 23.97
CA GLY A 144 13.39 -7.40 24.08
C GLY A 144 12.02 -7.89 24.57
N ARG A 145 11.10 -6.99 24.93
CA ARG A 145 9.69 -7.31 25.21
C ARG A 145 8.83 -7.39 23.95
N ALA A 146 9.25 -6.79 22.84
CA ALA A 146 8.52 -6.79 21.58
C ALA A 146 9.02 -7.89 20.63
N THR A 147 8.13 -8.38 19.76
CA THR A 147 8.46 -9.42 18.77
C THR A 147 8.32 -8.89 17.35
N GLN A 148 9.39 -8.94 16.57
CA GLN A 148 9.35 -8.58 15.16
C GLN A 148 8.85 -9.75 14.31
N ILE A 149 7.90 -9.48 13.41
CA ILE A 149 7.35 -10.48 12.47
C ILE A 149 8.41 -10.76 11.40
N ILE A 150 8.80 -12.02 11.31
CA ILE A 150 9.68 -12.54 10.26
C ILE A 150 9.10 -13.88 9.80
N ARG A 151 8.85 -14.04 8.49
CA ARG A 151 8.20 -15.23 7.91
C ARG A 151 9.09 -15.90 6.86
N ASP A 152 8.85 -17.19 6.64
CA ASP A 152 9.52 -17.97 5.58
C ASP A 152 8.83 -17.81 4.20
N GLU A 153 7.71 -17.08 4.15
CA GLU A 153 6.96 -16.80 2.94
C GLU A 153 6.65 -15.30 2.80
N PRO A 154 6.58 -14.76 1.57
CA PRO A 154 6.26 -13.35 1.37
C PRO A 154 4.85 -13.03 1.85
N PHE A 155 4.71 -11.90 2.54
CA PHE A 155 3.43 -11.34 2.95
C PHE A 155 3.43 -9.83 2.72
N ASP A 156 2.24 -9.26 2.64
CA ASP A 156 1.99 -7.83 2.58
C ASP A 156 1.67 -7.31 3.99
N THR A 157 2.48 -6.39 4.52
CA THR A 157 2.29 -5.79 5.85
C THR A 157 0.94 -5.07 5.99
N TYR A 158 0.38 -4.54 4.91
CA TYR A 158 -0.87 -3.82 4.96
C TYR A 158 -2.09 -4.76 4.96
N PHE A 159 -2.04 -5.94 4.30
CA PHE A 159 -3.25 -6.76 4.06
C PHE A 159 -3.16 -8.27 4.37
N ASP A 160 -1.97 -8.85 4.52
CA ASP A 160 -1.76 -10.31 4.64
C ASP A 160 -1.19 -10.74 6.01
N LEU A 161 -1.25 -9.88 7.02
CA LEU A 161 -0.83 -10.21 8.40
C LEU A 161 -1.82 -11.22 9.04
N PRO A 162 -1.40 -12.47 9.33
CA PRO A 162 -2.30 -13.61 9.51
C PRO A 162 -2.82 -13.82 10.95
N GLU A 163 -2.84 -12.80 11.80
CA GLU A 163 -3.18 -12.95 13.23
C GLU A 163 -4.29 -12.01 13.70
N SER A 164 -5.20 -11.62 12.81
CA SER A 164 -6.17 -10.56 13.07
C SER A 164 -7.10 -10.82 14.26
N GLU A 165 -7.45 -12.08 14.54
CA GLU A 165 -8.27 -12.44 15.71
C GLU A 165 -7.53 -12.27 17.04
N ALA A 166 -6.21 -12.07 17.01
CA ALA A 166 -5.39 -11.91 18.20
C ALA A 166 -4.88 -10.48 18.40
N ILE A 167 -5.13 -9.54 17.48
CA ILE A 167 -4.69 -8.14 17.61
C ILE A 167 -5.87 -7.27 18.06
N ASP A 168 -5.70 -6.55 19.17
CA ASP A 168 -6.73 -5.67 19.72
C ASP A 168 -6.63 -4.24 19.20
N ALA A 169 -5.44 -3.82 18.79
CA ALA A 169 -5.16 -2.47 18.35
C ALA A 169 -3.93 -2.39 17.44
N VAL A 170 -3.89 -1.35 16.61
CA VAL A 170 -2.74 -1.01 15.78
C VAL A 170 -2.18 0.36 16.17
N ALA A 171 -0.86 0.45 16.24
CA ALA A 171 -0.12 1.69 16.31
C ALA A 171 0.74 1.83 15.05
N VAL A 172 0.80 3.03 14.47
CA VAL A 172 1.68 3.32 13.34
C VAL A 172 2.76 4.32 13.74
N VAL A 173 4.01 4.08 13.38
CA VAL A 173 5.16 4.84 13.91
C VAL A 173 6.05 5.32 12.77
N GLY A 174 6.39 6.60 12.77
CA GLY A 174 7.29 7.15 11.76
C GLY A 174 6.65 7.30 10.38
N MET A 175 5.33 7.50 10.33
CA MET A 175 4.54 7.60 9.10
C MET A 175 4.66 9.00 8.46
N HIS A 176 4.30 9.10 7.18
CA HIS A 176 4.28 10.35 6.43
C HIS A 176 2.89 10.69 5.83
N SER A 177 2.74 11.95 5.42
CA SER A 177 1.55 12.44 4.71
C SER A 177 1.43 11.86 3.29
N LYS A 178 0.23 11.94 2.71
CA LYS A 178 -0.03 11.42 1.35
C LYS A 178 0.46 12.36 0.25
N THR A 179 0.58 11.83 -0.97
CA THR A 179 0.83 12.64 -2.17
C THR A 179 -0.13 13.83 -2.24
N GLY A 180 0.43 15.04 -2.37
CA GLY A 180 -0.33 16.29 -2.46
C GLY A 180 -0.54 17.03 -1.14
N SER A 181 -0.31 16.40 0.01
CA SER A 181 -0.41 17.05 1.33
C SER A 181 0.83 17.90 1.69
N GLY A 182 1.94 17.69 0.98
CA GLY A 182 3.13 18.54 1.06
C GLY A 182 4.00 18.36 2.30
N GLY A 183 3.79 17.29 3.08
CA GLY A 183 4.67 16.92 4.19
C GLY A 183 5.99 16.33 3.72
N PHE A 184 6.88 16.06 4.67
CA PHE A 184 8.21 15.57 4.40
C PHE A 184 8.11 14.16 3.82
N ALA A 185 8.71 13.93 2.66
CA ALA A 185 8.58 12.70 1.90
C ALA A 185 7.12 12.29 1.61
N ALA A 186 6.21 13.25 1.42
CA ALA A 186 4.79 12.97 1.16
C ALA A 186 4.57 12.07 -0.08
N HIS A 187 4.05 10.87 0.14
CA HIS A 187 3.71 9.90 -0.92
C HIS A 187 2.69 8.85 -0.45
N THR A 188 2.28 7.95 -1.35
CA THR A 188 1.49 6.75 -1.03
C THR A 188 2.01 5.57 -1.85
N PHE A 189 2.61 4.57 -1.20
CA PHE A 189 3.40 3.43 -1.69
C PHE A 189 4.65 3.78 -2.51
N THR A 190 4.52 4.74 -3.40
CA THR A 190 5.61 5.22 -4.24
C THR A 190 5.35 6.65 -4.68
N LEU A 191 6.33 7.25 -5.38
CA LEU A 191 6.32 8.66 -5.69
C LEU A 191 5.22 9.02 -6.71
N GLY A 192 4.41 10.02 -6.36
CA GLY A 192 3.43 10.63 -7.26
C GLY A 192 2.11 9.86 -7.37
N ILE A 193 1.75 9.05 -6.37
CA ILE A 193 0.50 8.29 -6.36
C ILE A 193 -0.40 8.77 -5.23
N ASP A 194 -1.65 9.06 -5.56
CA ASP A 194 -2.72 9.34 -4.61
C ASP A 194 -3.82 8.28 -4.76
N LEU A 195 -4.13 7.59 -3.67
CA LEU A 195 -5.15 6.54 -3.65
C LEU A 195 -6.44 7.12 -3.09
N LEU A 196 -7.57 6.77 -3.71
CA LEU A 196 -8.88 7.19 -3.26
C LEU A 196 -9.80 6.00 -3.03
N ILE A 197 -10.47 6.00 -1.89
CA ILE A 197 -11.51 5.03 -1.53
C ILE A 197 -12.83 5.79 -1.43
N ASN A 198 -13.80 5.41 -2.27
CA ASN A 198 -15.10 6.06 -2.37
C ASN A 198 -15.00 7.59 -2.58
N GLY A 199 -14.00 8.02 -3.36
CA GLY A 199 -13.75 9.42 -3.67
C GLY A 199 -12.95 10.19 -2.62
N GLN A 200 -12.63 9.59 -1.49
CA GLN A 200 -11.79 10.19 -0.45
C GLN A 200 -10.33 9.79 -0.64
N SER A 201 -9.45 10.78 -0.79
CA SER A 201 -7.99 10.58 -0.84
C SER A 201 -7.47 10.11 0.52
N ILE A 202 -6.64 9.07 0.55
CA ILE A 202 -6.18 8.40 1.78
C ILE A 202 -4.66 8.33 1.90
N THR A 203 -4.17 8.40 3.14
CA THR A 203 -2.79 8.08 3.52
C THR A 203 -2.56 6.58 3.66
N GLU A 204 -1.31 6.15 3.78
CA GLU A 204 -0.98 4.77 4.16
C GLU A 204 -1.47 4.45 5.58
N THR A 205 -1.50 5.44 6.48
CA THR A 205 -2.07 5.27 7.83
C THR A 205 -3.58 5.02 7.77
N GLU A 206 -4.33 5.76 6.93
CA GLU A 206 -5.76 5.50 6.70
C GLU A 206 -5.96 4.15 6.00
N LEU A 207 -5.05 3.75 5.10
CA LEU A 207 -5.10 2.43 4.46
C LEU A 207 -4.91 1.29 5.48
N VAL A 208 -3.99 1.43 6.43
CA VAL A 208 -3.85 0.51 7.58
C VAL A 208 -5.17 0.44 8.35
N ALA A 209 -5.79 1.57 8.67
CA ALA A 209 -7.04 1.61 9.40
C ALA A 209 -8.20 0.94 8.63
N LEU A 210 -8.29 1.14 7.32
CA LEU A 210 -9.29 0.49 6.46
C LEU A 210 -9.05 -1.02 6.32
N SER A 211 -7.79 -1.44 6.29
CA SER A 211 -7.43 -2.86 6.26
C SER A 211 -7.81 -3.56 7.55
N TRP A 212 -7.37 -3.01 8.69
CA TRP A 212 -7.63 -3.58 10.01
C TRP A 212 -9.09 -3.44 10.45
N GLY A 213 -9.81 -2.45 9.93
CA GLY A 213 -11.24 -2.34 10.17
C GLY A 213 -12.11 -3.40 9.51
N ARG A 214 -11.55 -4.21 8.60
CA ARG A 214 -12.18 -5.48 8.15
C ARG A 214 -12.37 -6.47 9.31
N PHE A 215 -11.57 -6.31 10.37
CA PHE A 215 -11.59 -7.14 11.57
C PHE A 215 -12.13 -6.38 12.79
N GLY A 216 -12.60 -5.14 12.62
CA GLY A 216 -13.06 -4.30 13.73
C GLY A 216 -11.93 -3.80 14.65
N VAL A 217 -10.68 -3.91 14.20
CA VAL A 217 -9.49 -3.48 14.96
C VAL A 217 -9.22 -1.99 14.68
N PRO A 218 -9.06 -1.14 15.70
CA PRO A 218 -8.75 0.27 15.53
C PRO A 218 -7.25 0.52 15.36
N VAL A 219 -6.91 1.57 14.61
CA VAL A 219 -5.64 2.28 14.83
C VAL A 219 -5.85 3.23 16.01
N ILE A 220 -4.96 3.19 17.01
CA ILE A 220 -5.06 3.99 18.25
C ILE A 220 -3.95 5.02 18.41
N PHE A 221 -2.83 4.86 17.70
CA PHE A 221 -1.67 5.74 17.82
C PHE A 221 -1.04 5.97 16.46
N ALA A 222 -0.56 7.20 16.22
CA ALA A 222 0.22 7.55 15.04
C ALA A 222 1.32 8.57 15.38
N SER A 223 2.46 8.49 14.70
CA SER A 223 3.50 9.54 14.76
C SER A 223 4.05 9.89 13.37
N GLY A 224 4.41 11.16 13.21
CA GLY A 224 4.89 11.71 11.94
C GLY A 224 5.03 13.24 11.97
N ASP A 225 4.90 13.89 10.82
CA ASP A 225 4.96 15.35 10.69
C ASP A 225 3.63 16.06 10.97
N ASP A 226 3.59 17.39 10.80
CA ASP A 226 2.39 18.21 10.98
C ASP A 226 1.35 18.04 9.85
N LYS A 227 1.77 17.64 8.64
CA LYS A 227 0.88 17.45 7.48
C LYS A 227 0.11 16.15 7.59
N LEU A 228 0.76 15.07 8.01
CA LEU A 228 0.08 13.81 8.30
C LEU A 228 -0.96 14.02 9.39
N ARG A 229 -0.66 14.79 10.44
CA ARG A 229 -1.67 15.12 11.47
C ARG A 229 -2.95 15.70 10.87
N GLY A 230 -2.82 16.60 9.89
CA GLY A 230 -3.95 17.19 9.18
C GLY A 230 -4.67 16.17 8.29
N ASP A 231 -3.94 15.26 7.63
CA ASP A 231 -4.55 14.19 6.85
C ASP A 231 -5.42 13.25 7.71
N LEU A 232 -5.03 13.03 8.97
CA LEU A 232 -5.72 12.10 9.88
C LEU A 232 -6.87 12.74 10.69
N GLU A 233 -7.37 13.91 10.28
CA GLU A 233 -8.59 14.51 10.87
C GLU A 233 -9.82 13.58 10.77
N THR A 234 -9.79 12.61 9.85
CA THR A 234 -10.80 11.56 9.68
C THR A 234 -10.80 10.52 10.82
N MET A 235 -9.75 10.49 11.64
CA MET A 235 -9.56 9.53 12.74
C MET A 235 -9.31 10.25 14.07
N PRO A 236 -10.26 11.07 14.58
CA PRO A 236 -10.02 11.97 15.70
C PRO A 236 -9.75 11.31 17.06
N TRP A 237 -9.92 9.99 17.19
CA TRP A 237 -9.63 9.26 18.44
C TRP A 237 -8.16 8.84 18.56
N ILE A 238 -7.36 8.92 17.48
CA ILE A 238 -5.97 8.47 17.54
C ILE A 238 -5.15 9.44 18.39
N GLU A 239 -4.30 8.90 19.25
CA GLU A 239 -3.25 9.68 19.90
C GLU A 239 -2.15 9.95 18.87
N TYR A 240 -2.11 11.18 18.35
CA TYR A 240 -1.13 11.60 17.36
C TYR A 240 0.03 12.38 17.98
N VAL A 241 1.27 11.99 17.67
CA VAL A 241 2.48 12.72 18.09
C VAL A 241 3.19 13.32 16.88
N THR A 242 3.14 14.66 16.77
CA THR A 242 3.95 15.41 15.80
C THR A 242 5.40 15.48 16.28
N VAL A 243 6.33 14.89 15.53
CA VAL A 243 7.77 14.88 15.87
C VAL A 243 8.59 15.93 15.11
N LYS A 244 8.02 16.49 14.04
CA LYS A 244 8.62 17.54 13.21
C LYS A 244 7.55 18.32 12.44
N ASP A 245 7.89 19.54 12.04
CA ASP A 245 7.11 20.28 11.05
C ASP A 245 7.76 20.10 9.67
N ALA A 246 6.95 19.98 8.62
CA ALA A 246 7.40 19.78 7.25
C ALA A 246 7.07 21.01 6.38
N PRO A 247 8.04 21.90 6.12
CA PRO A 247 7.85 23.00 5.18
C PRO A 247 7.71 22.56 3.72
N SER A 248 8.30 21.41 3.36
CA SER A 248 8.25 20.83 2.01
C SER A 248 8.50 19.32 2.05
N ALA A 249 8.34 18.66 0.88
CA ALA A 249 8.64 17.24 0.71
C ALA A 249 10.11 16.84 0.95
N ASP A 250 11.03 17.80 0.99
CA ASP A 250 12.47 17.59 1.13
C ASP A 250 13.10 18.37 2.29
N SER A 251 12.30 19.01 3.15
CA SER A 251 12.79 19.72 4.33
C SER A 251 11.91 19.48 5.55
N ALA A 252 12.54 19.44 6.73
CA ALA A 252 11.85 19.31 8.00
C ALA A 252 12.47 20.21 9.07
N ILE A 253 11.66 20.63 10.03
CA ILE A 253 12.08 21.33 11.24
C ILE A 253 11.81 20.38 12.41
N THR A 254 12.87 19.78 12.93
CA THR A 254 12.77 18.74 13.95
C THR A 254 12.54 19.32 15.34
N ARG A 255 11.76 18.61 16.16
CA ARG A 255 11.67 18.88 17.60
C ARG A 255 12.92 18.37 18.32
N PRO A 256 13.22 18.86 19.55
CA PRO A 256 14.23 18.22 20.40
C PRO A 256 13.91 16.74 20.55
N VAL A 257 14.84 15.88 20.14
CA VAL A 257 14.62 14.43 19.99
C VAL A 257 14.13 13.79 21.29
N GLU A 258 14.69 14.23 22.43
CA GLU A 258 14.36 13.66 23.74
C GLU A 258 12.95 14.04 24.20
N GLU A 259 12.48 15.24 23.82
CA GLU A 259 11.11 15.66 24.07
C GLU A 259 10.13 14.91 23.16
N ALA A 260 10.45 14.79 21.86
CA ALA A 260 9.64 14.03 20.93
C ALA A 260 9.47 12.57 21.38
N ARG A 261 10.55 11.91 21.82
CA ARG A 261 10.50 10.54 22.35
C ARG A 261 9.78 10.41 23.68
N ALA A 262 9.83 11.41 24.54
CA ALA A 262 9.01 11.46 25.75
C ALA A 262 7.52 11.51 25.39
N ASP A 263 7.15 12.34 24.41
CA ASP A 263 5.78 12.44 23.91
C ASP A 263 5.32 11.16 23.19
N LEU A 264 6.19 10.50 22.41
CA LEU A 264 5.89 9.20 21.79
C LEU A 264 5.50 8.16 22.84
N ARG A 265 6.30 8.03 23.91
CA ARG A 265 6.01 7.13 25.04
C ARG A 265 4.69 7.47 25.71
N GLU A 266 4.49 8.74 26.03
CA GLU A 266 3.32 9.19 26.78
C GLU A 266 2.03 9.14 25.95
N GLY A 267 2.11 9.45 24.64
CA GLY A 267 0.99 9.28 23.70
C GLY A 267 0.62 7.81 23.50
N ALA A 268 1.61 6.92 23.35
CA ALA A 268 1.35 5.48 23.22
C ALA A 268 0.71 4.88 24.50
N ARG A 269 1.12 5.35 25.69
CA ARG A 269 0.46 5.00 26.96
C ARG A 269 -1.01 5.38 26.94
N ARG A 270 -1.33 6.64 26.63
CA ARG A 270 -2.72 7.12 26.56
C ARG A 270 -3.53 6.38 25.50
N ALA A 271 -2.93 6.04 24.37
CA ALA A 271 -3.61 5.32 23.29
C ALA A 271 -4.20 3.99 23.77
N VAL A 272 -3.45 3.24 24.59
CA VAL A 272 -3.94 1.98 25.19
C VAL A 272 -5.00 2.25 26.26
N GLU A 273 -4.79 3.26 27.10
CA GLU A 273 -5.76 3.64 28.15
C GLU A 273 -7.12 4.08 27.58
N LEU A 274 -7.11 4.66 26.38
CA LEU A 274 -8.29 5.13 25.65
C LEU A 274 -8.80 4.13 24.59
N LEU A 275 -8.28 2.90 24.57
CA LEU A 275 -8.64 1.89 23.57
C LEU A 275 -10.16 1.67 23.48
N ALA A 276 -10.88 1.70 24.60
CA ALA A 276 -12.33 1.53 24.63
C ALA A 276 -13.12 2.69 23.98
N GLU A 277 -12.49 3.84 23.75
CA GLU A 277 -13.08 5.01 23.09
C GLU A 277 -12.73 5.08 21.59
N ALA A 278 -11.81 4.22 21.12
CA ALA A 278 -11.37 4.18 19.74
C ALA A 278 -12.49 3.73 18.79
N LYS A 279 -12.30 4.00 17.49
CA LYS A 279 -13.22 3.57 16.43
C LYS A 279 -12.47 2.80 15.36
N SER A 280 -13.20 1.94 14.67
CA SER A 280 -12.69 1.22 13.50
C SER A 280 -13.28 1.80 12.21
N LEU A 281 -12.44 1.96 11.18
CA LEU A 281 -12.86 2.41 9.84
C LEU A 281 -13.36 1.22 9.04
N ARG A 282 -14.65 1.17 8.72
CA ARG A 282 -15.22 0.08 7.93
C ARG A 282 -15.74 0.54 6.59
N VAL A 283 -15.31 -0.12 5.53
CA VAL A 283 -15.85 0.05 4.18
C VAL A 283 -16.84 -1.05 3.88
N SER A 284 -18.07 -0.67 3.53
CA SER A 284 -19.06 -1.59 2.99
C SER A 284 -19.00 -1.58 1.47
N GLY A 285 -19.03 -2.77 0.86
CA GLY A 285 -19.07 -2.93 -0.58
C GLY A 285 -20.41 -2.51 -1.21
N PRO A 286 -20.43 -2.14 -2.51
CA PRO A 286 -19.28 -2.04 -3.40
C PRO A 286 -18.37 -0.83 -3.12
N VAL A 287 -17.09 -0.95 -3.44
CA VAL A 287 -16.06 0.09 -3.21
C VAL A 287 -15.64 0.72 -4.53
N ARG A 288 -15.73 2.04 -4.66
CA ARG A 288 -15.07 2.75 -5.76
C ARG A 288 -13.62 2.99 -5.36
N ALA A 289 -12.70 2.33 -6.04
CA ALA A 289 -11.28 2.50 -5.86
C ALA A 289 -10.72 3.33 -7.02
N SER A 290 -9.90 4.32 -6.70
CA SER A 290 -9.26 5.16 -7.71
C SER A 290 -7.79 5.40 -7.40
N LEU A 291 -6.99 5.55 -8.46
CA LEU A 291 -5.60 5.97 -8.38
C LEU A 291 -5.44 7.23 -9.23
N ARG A 292 -5.00 8.31 -8.61
CA ARG A 292 -4.59 9.54 -9.26
C ARG A 292 -3.07 9.59 -9.34
N ALA A 293 -2.54 9.83 -10.53
CA ALA A 293 -1.10 9.89 -10.76
C ALA A 293 -0.65 11.33 -11.02
N VAL A 294 0.42 11.75 -10.35
CA VAL A 294 1.13 13.00 -10.60
C VAL A 294 2.61 12.69 -10.87
N PRO A 295 3.36 13.56 -11.57
CA PRO A 295 4.77 13.31 -11.85
C PRO A 295 5.56 12.97 -10.57
N PRO A 296 6.47 11.97 -10.61
CA PRO A 296 6.95 11.28 -11.81
C PRO A 296 6.09 10.09 -12.27
N ALA A 297 5.04 9.72 -11.53
CA ALA A 297 4.10 8.69 -11.97
C ALA A 297 3.21 9.21 -13.11
N THR A 298 2.66 8.29 -13.91
CA THR A 298 1.69 8.64 -14.94
C THR A 298 0.79 7.48 -15.27
N LEU A 299 -0.47 7.78 -15.55
CA LEU A 299 -1.46 6.83 -16.08
C LEU A 299 -1.95 7.22 -17.48
N ARG A 300 -1.32 8.19 -18.13
CA ARG A 300 -1.79 8.76 -19.40
C ARG A 300 -1.88 7.76 -20.56
N PHE A 301 -1.20 6.62 -20.49
CA PHE A 301 -1.34 5.55 -21.49
C PHE A 301 -2.71 4.84 -21.42
N LEU A 302 -3.50 5.07 -20.36
CA LEU A 302 -4.90 4.62 -20.26
C LEU A 302 -5.87 5.55 -21.00
N GLU A 303 -5.43 6.74 -21.40
CA GLU A 303 -6.25 7.71 -22.10
C GLU A 303 -6.77 7.13 -23.43
N GLY A 304 -8.10 7.07 -23.57
CA GLY A 304 -8.76 6.55 -24.77
C GLY A 304 -8.83 5.02 -24.87
N VAL A 305 -8.40 4.27 -23.85
CA VAL A 305 -8.54 2.80 -23.83
C VAL A 305 -10.02 2.43 -23.62
N PRO A 306 -10.66 1.70 -24.54
CA PRO A 306 -12.08 1.33 -24.40
C PRO A 306 -12.36 0.51 -23.13
N GLY A 307 -13.37 0.91 -22.37
CA GLY A 307 -13.81 0.21 -21.15
C GLY A 307 -13.00 0.54 -19.89
N ILE A 308 -12.03 1.45 -19.99
CA ILE A 308 -11.29 1.97 -18.85
C ILE A 308 -11.88 3.32 -18.44
N ASP A 309 -12.22 3.45 -17.15
CA ASP A 309 -12.65 4.72 -16.56
C ASP A 309 -11.41 5.52 -16.16
N TYR A 310 -10.98 6.40 -17.05
CA TYR A 310 -9.83 7.28 -16.87
C TYR A 310 -10.17 8.72 -17.26
N ALA A 311 -10.04 9.64 -16.30
CA ALA A 311 -10.21 11.07 -16.50
C ALA A 311 -9.39 11.83 -15.45
N ASP A 312 -8.93 13.05 -15.78
CA ASP A 312 -8.21 13.94 -14.86
C ASP A 312 -7.05 13.25 -14.11
N ASP A 313 -6.20 12.56 -14.88
CA ASP A 313 -5.08 11.76 -14.39
C ASP A 313 -5.42 10.69 -13.35
N THR A 314 -6.69 10.29 -13.31
CA THR A 314 -7.27 9.37 -12.34
C THR A 314 -7.88 8.17 -13.05
N TYR A 315 -7.41 6.96 -12.71
CA TYR A 315 -8.05 5.70 -13.08
C TYR A 315 -8.99 5.26 -11.96
N SER A 316 -10.19 4.80 -12.31
CA SER A 316 -11.19 4.31 -11.35
C SER A 316 -11.74 2.92 -11.72
N PHE A 317 -12.08 2.14 -10.71
CA PHE A 317 -12.81 0.88 -10.86
C PHE A 317 -13.70 0.63 -9.64
N VAL A 318 -14.62 -0.32 -9.77
CA VAL A 318 -15.49 -0.75 -8.66
C VAL A 318 -15.11 -2.17 -8.27
N ALA A 319 -14.84 -2.36 -6.98
CA ALA A 319 -14.53 -3.64 -6.37
C ALA A 319 -15.67 -4.09 -5.44
N ALA A 320 -15.79 -5.39 -5.19
CA ALA A 320 -16.81 -5.95 -4.32
C ALA A 320 -16.56 -5.58 -2.85
N ASP A 321 -15.30 -5.50 -2.42
CA ASP A 321 -14.89 -5.19 -1.06
C ASP A 321 -13.52 -4.50 -1.00
N MET A 322 -13.06 -4.21 0.22
CA MET A 322 -11.79 -3.53 0.45
C MET A 322 -10.56 -4.36 0.03
N ARG A 323 -10.62 -5.70 0.07
CA ARG A 323 -9.51 -6.55 -0.37
C ARG A 323 -9.35 -6.50 -1.88
N GLU A 324 -10.44 -6.67 -2.62
CA GLU A 324 -10.41 -6.57 -4.08
C GLU A 324 -10.03 -5.14 -4.53
N ALA A 325 -10.49 -4.11 -3.82
CA ALA A 325 -10.06 -2.72 -4.05
C ALA A 325 -8.54 -2.58 -3.88
N TYR A 326 -7.97 -3.10 -2.80
CA TYR A 326 -6.54 -3.06 -2.53
C TYR A 326 -5.73 -3.79 -3.61
N ASP A 327 -6.08 -5.04 -3.92
CA ASP A 327 -5.38 -5.86 -4.91
C ASP A 327 -5.38 -5.18 -6.29
N GLY A 328 -6.49 -4.55 -6.66
CA GLY A 328 -6.60 -3.76 -7.89
C GLY A 328 -5.74 -2.50 -7.86
N LEU A 329 -5.73 -1.73 -6.76
CA LEU A 329 -4.90 -0.53 -6.64
C LEU A 329 -3.41 -0.85 -6.71
N VAL A 330 -2.94 -1.90 -6.03
CA VAL A 330 -1.55 -2.37 -6.09
C VAL A 330 -1.14 -2.73 -7.52
N ALA A 331 -2.03 -3.37 -8.29
CA ALA A 331 -1.77 -3.65 -9.70
C ALA A 331 -1.60 -2.37 -10.53
N VAL A 332 -2.44 -1.35 -10.29
CA VAL A 332 -2.39 -0.06 -11.00
C VAL A 332 -1.15 0.74 -10.60
N VAL A 333 -0.71 0.69 -9.34
CA VAL A 333 0.56 1.29 -8.87
C VAL A 333 1.73 0.82 -9.71
N GLY A 334 1.80 -0.49 -10.00
CA GLY A 334 2.82 -1.06 -10.88
C GLY A 334 2.81 -0.44 -12.29
N MET A 335 1.62 -0.12 -12.81
CA MET A 335 1.46 0.54 -14.11
C MET A 335 1.80 2.03 -14.06
N ALA A 336 1.45 2.73 -12.96
CA ALA A 336 1.72 4.15 -12.80
C ALA A 336 3.22 4.48 -12.80
N ARG A 337 4.06 3.53 -12.35
CA ARG A 337 5.53 3.62 -12.37
C ARG A 337 6.16 3.58 -13.76
N VAL A 338 5.39 3.29 -14.81
CA VAL A 338 5.88 3.42 -16.21
C VAL A 338 6.39 4.84 -16.48
N GLY A 339 5.82 5.86 -15.84
CA GLY A 339 6.31 7.25 -15.92
C GLY A 339 7.76 7.43 -15.48
N TYR A 340 8.28 6.56 -14.63
CA TYR A 340 9.67 6.66 -14.16
C TYR A 340 10.66 6.34 -15.29
N GLN A 341 10.23 5.55 -16.29
CA GLN A 341 11.03 5.30 -17.48
C GLN A 341 11.22 6.57 -18.32
N SER A 342 10.23 7.47 -18.35
CA SER A 342 10.37 8.77 -19.00
C SER A 342 11.43 9.62 -18.31
N LEU A 343 11.42 9.67 -16.97
CA LEU A 343 12.47 10.35 -16.20
C LEU A 343 13.85 9.74 -16.44
N LEU A 344 13.96 8.41 -16.51
CA LEU A 344 15.22 7.73 -16.86
C LEU A 344 15.72 8.17 -18.25
N GLN A 345 14.83 8.24 -19.25
CA GLN A 345 15.18 8.70 -20.59
C GLN A 345 15.66 10.15 -20.59
N GLU A 346 15.03 11.03 -19.82
CA GLU A 346 15.46 12.43 -19.66
C GLU A 346 16.87 12.52 -19.06
N VAL A 347 17.14 11.73 -18.01
CA VAL A 347 18.47 11.66 -17.38
C VAL A 347 19.52 11.13 -18.37
N VAL A 348 19.20 10.06 -19.12
CA VAL A 348 20.11 9.48 -20.12
C VAL A 348 20.38 10.49 -21.24
N ALA A 349 19.36 11.18 -21.74
CA ALA A 349 19.49 12.17 -22.81
C ALA A 349 20.40 13.35 -22.43
N GLY A 350 20.50 13.68 -21.14
CA GLY A 350 21.42 14.70 -20.64
C GLY A 350 22.90 14.30 -20.61
N ARG A 351 23.25 13.04 -20.87
CA ARG A 351 24.63 12.54 -20.77
C ARG A 351 25.41 12.68 -22.08
N PRO A 352 26.74 12.88 -22.04
CA PRO A 352 27.59 12.90 -23.23
C PRO A 352 27.56 11.61 -24.06
N ASP A 353 27.32 10.47 -23.42
CA ASP A 353 27.30 9.12 -23.99
C ASP A 353 25.88 8.61 -24.32
N ALA A 354 24.86 9.50 -24.33
CA ALA A 354 23.47 9.13 -24.54
C ALA A 354 23.24 8.30 -25.83
N GLY A 355 23.91 8.64 -26.93
CA GLY A 355 23.80 7.93 -28.20
C GLY A 355 24.26 6.46 -28.11
N GLU A 356 25.35 6.21 -27.38
CA GLU A 356 25.87 4.84 -27.17
C GLU A 356 24.93 4.02 -26.30
N ILE A 357 24.42 4.63 -25.22
CA ILE A 357 23.44 4.00 -24.32
C ILE A 357 22.17 3.60 -25.09
N MET A 358 21.62 4.52 -25.90
CA MET A 358 20.40 4.26 -26.66
C MET A 358 20.60 3.23 -27.78
N SER A 359 21.76 3.24 -28.45
CA SER A 359 22.10 2.20 -29.43
C SER A 359 22.20 0.83 -28.76
N GLY A 360 22.91 0.73 -27.64
CA GLY A 360 23.04 -0.52 -26.89
C GLY A 360 21.70 -1.06 -26.40
N PHE A 361 20.79 -0.18 -25.95
CA PHE A 361 19.42 -0.56 -25.60
C PHE A 361 18.64 -1.13 -26.79
N SER A 362 18.69 -0.46 -27.96
CA SER A 362 18.06 -0.93 -29.19
C SER A 362 18.59 -2.31 -29.62
N ASP A 363 19.91 -2.50 -29.60
CA ASP A 363 20.52 -3.78 -29.93
C ASP A 363 20.07 -4.88 -28.97
N ALA A 364 20.01 -4.58 -27.66
CA ALA A 364 19.53 -5.51 -26.65
C ALA A 364 18.05 -5.90 -26.85
N LEU A 365 17.19 -4.97 -27.28
CA LEU A 365 15.79 -5.26 -27.62
C LEU A 365 15.70 -6.26 -28.79
N TRP A 366 16.41 -6.00 -29.88
CA TRP A 366 16.44 -6.89 -31.04
C TRP A 366 16.97 -8.28 -30.68
N GLN A 367 18.07 -8.35 -29.93
CA GLN A 367 18.64 -9.64 -29.53
C GLN A 367 17.67 -10.41 -28.63
N ARG A 368 17.04 -9.75 -27.67
CA ARG A 368 16.06 -10.40 -26.78
C ARG A 368 14.85 -10.94 -27.55
N TRP A 369 14.35 -10.18 -28.53
CA TRP A 369 13.28 -10.65 -29.41
C TRP A 369 13.73 -11.82 -30.31
N HIS A 370 14.90 -11.72 -30.92
CA HIS A 370 15.47 -12.82 -31.72
C HIS A 370 15.67 -14.08 -30.89
N ASP A 371 16.13 -13.97 -29.65
CA ASP A 371 16.29 -15.11 -28.76
C ASP A 371 14.94 -15.74 -28.41
N GLN A 372 13.89 -14.94 -28.18
CA GLN A 372 12.54 -15.44 -27.93
C GLN A 372 12.01 -16.21 -29.14
N GLU A 373 12.06 -15.61 -30.33
CA GLU A 373 11.57 -16.24 -31.57
C GLU A 373 12.43 -17.44 -32.01
N SER A 374 13.70 -17.48 -31.61
CA SER A 374 14.60 -18.60 -31.89
C SER A 374 14.55 -19.71 -30.82
N GLY A 375 13.72 -19.57 -29.78
CA GLY A 375 13.67 -20.53 -28.66
C GLY A 375 14.95 -20.56 -27.80
N ARG A 376 15.79 -19.52 -27.89
CA ARG A 376 17.02 -19.34 -27.09
C ARG A 376 16.80 -18.50 -25.84
N TYR A 377 15.67 -17.77 -25.76
CA TYR A 377 15.39 -16.93 -24.61
C TYR A 377 15.21 -17.79 -23.37
N ALA A 378 16.18 -17.69 -22.47
CA ALA A 378 16.03 -18.08 -21.09
C ALA A 378 15.60 -16.84 -20.32
N ARG A 379 14.41 -16.89 -19.70
CA ARG A 379 14.04 -15.89 -18.70
C ARG A 379 15.16 -15.88 -17.65
N PRO A 380 15.79 -14.73 -17.35
CA PRO A 380 16.74 -14.67 -16.27
C PRO A 380 16.08 -15.26 -15.02
N GLU A 381 16.72 -16.23 -14.37
CA GLU A 381 16.27 -16.69 -13.06
C GLU A 381 16.22 -15.46 -12.15
N ALA A 382 15.08 -15.22 -11.51
CA ALA A 382 14.95 -14.15 -10.55
C ALA A 382 15.94 -14.42 -9.39
N GLY A 383 17.10 -13.78 -9.44
CA GLY A 383 18.14 -13.89 -8.41
C GLY A 383 18.91 -15.20 -8.39
N GLN A 384 19.80 -15.45 -9.36
CA GLN A 384 21.02 -16.21 -9.07
C GLN A 384 22.05 -15.28 -8.42
N ALA A 385 21.82 -14.95 -7.16
CA ALA A 385 22.85 -14.52 -6.22
C ALA A 385 22.32 -14.76 -4.80
N LEU A 386 22.86 -15.81 -4.17
CA LEU A 386 22.78 -16.24 -2.76
C LEU A 386 22.26 -17.69 -2.70
N GLY A 387 23.19 -18.63 -2.67
CA GLY A 387 22.88 -20.07 -2.55
C GLY A 387 22.03 -20.35 -1.32
N GLU A 388 21.09 -21.30 -1.45
CA GLU A 388 20.26 -21.95 -0.40
C GLU A 388 20.18 -21.22 0.96
N MET A 389 19.88 -19.92 0.97
CA MET A 389 19.45 -19.23 2.18
C MET A 389 17.94 -19.20 2.14
N ILE A 390 17.31 -19.72 3.18
CA ILE A 390 15.89 -19.52 3.43
C ILE A 390 15.67 -18.01 3.45
N ARG A 391 15.02 -17.47 2.42
CA ARG A 391 14.71 -16.04 2.32
C ARG A 391 13.65 -15.75 3.37
N ARG A 392 14.03 -15.03 4.42
CA ARG A 392 13.11 -14.56 5.45
C ARG A 392 12.53 -13.22 5.01
N PHE A 393 11.22 -13.06 5.15
CA PHE A 393 10.46 -11.88 4.75
C PHE A 393 10.01 -11.10 5.99
N HIS A 394 10.04 -9.78 5.90
CA HIS A 394 9.76 -8.88 7.03
C HIS A 394 8.62 -7.90 6.79
N GLY A 395 8.03 -7.85 5.59
CA GLY A 395 6.79 -7.11 5.39
C GLY A 395 6.51 -6.52 4.01
N TYR A 396 7.56 -6.27 3.23
CA TYR A 396 7.42 -5.61 1.92
C TYR A 396 7.86 -6.51 0.76
N ARG A 397 7.15 -6.39 -0.38
CA ARG A 397 7.35 -7.20 -1.60
C ARG A 397 8.09 -6.46 -2.71
#